data_AF-A0A6A3IEM6-F1
#
_entry.id   AF-A0A6A3IEM6-F1
#
_cell.length_a   1.000
_cell.length_b   1.000
_cell.length_c   1.000
_cell.angle_alpha   90.00
_cell.angle_beta   90.00
_cell.angle_gamma   90.00
#
_symmetry.space_group_name_H-M   'P 1'
#
loop_
_entity.id
_entity.type
_entity.pdbx_description
1 polymer ?
#
loop_
_entity_poly.entity_id
_entity_poly.type
_entity_poly.pdbx_seq_one_letter_code
_entity_poly.pdbx_strand_id
1 'polypeptide(L)'
;TRLEDAGVILFKDASANKGGVTSSSLEVLAALSMTDEDFAQHMQVDEATGKRPAFYAAYVSEVQKRIDLNAQREFECIWREHERSGTYYSVLTNQLSERITDLSAKIQHSALWENQALRHKIFADGFPDILLRMTPREELIKRLPESYTRAFFASQLASRFIYSVGLGAPEFSFYEFIEQLIGGN
;
A
#
# COMPACT_ATOMS: atom_id res chain seq x y z
N THR A 1 4.92 -26.48 23.99
CA THR A 1 5.99 -26.15 23.03
C THR A 1 5.47 -25.11 22.08
N ARG A 2 6.17 -23.99 21.83
CA ARG A 2 5.74 -23.07 20.76
C ARG A 2 6.07 -23.74 19.42
N LEU A 3 5.23 -23.57 18.41
CA LEU A 3 5.42 -24.22 17.10
C LEU A 3 6.77 -23.85 16.48
N GLU A 4 7.17 -22.60 16.63
CA GLU A 4 8.44 -22.09 16.08
C GLU A 4 9.68 -22.66 16.83
N ASP A 5 9.55 -23.05 18.10
CA ASP A 5 10.62 -23.78 18.81
C ASP A 5 10.89 -25.15 18.17
N ALA A 6 9.88 -25.72 17.50
CA ALA A 6 9.97 -27.00 16.80
C ALA A 6 10.35 -26.86 15.31
N GLY A 7 10.75 -25.66 14.87
CA GLY A 7 11.15 -25.37 13.48
C GLY A 7 10.01 -25.07 12.52
N VAL A 8 8.78 -24.87 13.00
CA VAL A 8 7.67 -24.42 12.16
C VAL A 8 7.85 -22.94 11.82
N ILE A 9 7.71 -22.57 10.55
CA ILE A 9 7.67 -21.16 10.12
C ILE A 9 6.22 -20.67 10.20
N LEU A 10 5.96 -19.68 11.05
CA LEU A 10 4.60 -19.18 11.29
C LEU A 10 4.45 -17.70 10.92
N PHE A 11 3.76 -17.45 9.81
CA PHE A 11 3.27 -16.11 9.46
C PHE A 11 1.85 -15.93 9.99
N LYS A 12 1.62 -14.83 10.72
CA LYS A 12 0.28 -14.54 11.25
C LYS A 12 -0.65 -13.97 10.17
N ASP A 13 -1.93 -14.04 10.46
CA ASP A 13 -3.00 -13.41 9.69
C ASP A 13 -2.74 -11.92 9.42
N ALA A 14 -2.23 -11.18 10.41
CA ALA A 14 -1.84 -9.77 10.25
C ALA A 14 -0.84 -9.50 9.10
N SER A 15 -0.16 -10.53 8.58
CA SER A 15 0.57 -10.46 7.30
C SER A 15 -0.19 -11.15 6.17
N ALA A 16 -0.62 -12.39 6.40
CA ALA A 16 -1.19 -13.26 5.37
C ALA A 16 -2.56 -12.79 4.80
N ASN A 17 -3.31 -11.94 5.51
CA ASN A 17 -4.65 -11.49 5.11
C ASN A 17 -4.71 -10.07 4.51
N LYS A 18 -3.57 -9.36 4.42
CA LYS A 18 -3.52 -7.94 4.00
C LYS A 18 -3.92 -7.68 2.54
N GLY A 19 -4.04 -8.73 1.73
CA GLY A 19 -4.58 -8.62 0.37
C GLY A 19 -5.98 -7.99 0.34
N GLY A 20 -6.85 -8.34 1.29
CA GLY A 20 -8.21 -7.79 1.39
C GLY A 20 -8.25 -6.30 1.75
N VAL A 21 -7.28 -5.83 2.54
CA VAL A 21 -7.13 -4.41 2.87
C VAL A 21 -6.69 -3.63 1.64
N THR A 22 -5.74 -4.19 0.87
CA THR A 22 -5.26 -3.56 -0.36
C THR A 22 -6.36 -3.48 -1.42
N SER A 23 -7.10 -4.57 -1.63
CA SER A 23 -8.19 -4.59 -2.62
C SER A 23 -9.32 -3.64 -2.26
N SER A 24 -9.77 -3.62 -0.99
CA SER A 24 -10.86 -2.73 -0.56
C SER A 24 -10.47 -1.24 -0.63
N SER A 25 -9.23 -0.90 -0.26
CA SER A 25 -8.73 0.47 -0.39
C SER A 25 -8.72 0.96 -1.85
N LEU A 26 -8.32 0.10 -2.79
CA LEU A 26 -8.32 0.41 -4.22
C LEU A 26 -9.74 0.38 -4.82
N GLU A 27 -10.64 -0.47 -4.33
CA GLU A 27 -12.05 -0.43 -4.73
C GLU A 27 -12.70 0.90 -4.34
N VAL A 28 -12.45 1.38 -3.11
CA VAL A 28 -12.87 2.72 -2.66
C VAL A 28 -12.21 3.82 -3.51
N LEU A 29 -10.93 3.67 -3.88
CA LEU A 29 -10.26 4.60 -4.80
C LEU A 29 -11.02 4.71 -6.12
N ALA A 30 -11.37 3.58 -6.74
CA ALA A 30 -12.10 3.57 -8.00
C ALA A 30 -13.47 4.26 -7.86
N ALA A 31 -14.23 3.93 -6.83
CA ALA A 31 -15.54 4.53 -6.57
C ALA A 31 -15.47 6.05 -6.37
N LEU A 32 -14.48 6.55 -5.61
CA LEU A 32 -14.32 7.99 -5.36
C LEU A 32 -13.73 8.75 -6.55
N SER A 33 -13.14 8.05 -7.52
CA SER A 33 -12.46 8.66 -8.67
C SER A 33 -13.37 8.86 -9.88
N MET A 34 -14.50 8.17 -9.92
CA MET A 34 -15.42 8.08 -11.05
C MET A 34 -16.73 8.83 -10.76
N THR A 35 -17.41 9.30 -11.81
CA THR A 35 -18.84 9.64 -11.68
C THR A 35 -19.68 8.37 -11.60
N ASP A 36 -20.96 8.50 -11.23
CA ASP A 36 -21.87 7.35 -11.21
C ASP A 36 -22.00 6.70 -12.59
N GLU A 37 -22.03 7.50 -13.66
CA GLU A 37 -22.07 7.00 -15.04
C GLU A 37 -20.78 6.27 -15.43
N ASP A 38 -19.62 6.86 -15.12
CA ASP A 38 -18.31 6.24 -15.38
C ASP A 38 -18.20 4.90 -14.64
N PHE A 39 -18.61 4.88 -13.36
CA PHE A 39 -18.56 3.67 -12.54
C PHE A 39 -19.48 2.58 -13.08
N ALA A 40 -20.72 2.93 -13.43
CA ALA A 40 -21.67 1.99 -14.03
C ALA A 40 -21.13 1.39 -15.33
N GLN A 41 -20.48 2.19 -16.17
CA GLN A 41 -19.90 1.72 -17.43
C GLN A 41 -18.65 0.85 -17.24
N HIS A 42 -17.77 1.23 -16.31
CA HIS A 42 -16.41 0.67 -16.25
C HIS A 42 -16.18 -0.36 -15.15
N MET A 43 -17.01 -0.36 -14.10
CA MET A 43 -16.80 -1.17 -12.90
C MET A 43 -17.95 -2.15 -12.60
N GLN A 44 -19.16 -1.93 -13.15
CA GLN A 44 -20.29 -2.83 -12.91
C GLN A 44 -20.34 -4.00 -13.90
N VAL A 45 -20.62 -5.18 -13.38
CA VAL A 45 -20.88 -6.38 -14.20
C VAL A 45 -22.31 -6.29 -14.73
N ASP A 46 -22.47 -6.56 -16.02
CA ASP A 46 -23.80 -6.64 -16.62
C ASP A 46 -24.57 -7.80 -15.99
N GLU A 47 -25.66 -7.51 -15.28
CA GLU A 47 -26.42 -8.50 -14.52
C GLU A 47 -27.10 -9.55 -15.39
N ALA A 48 -27.54 -9.17 -16.60
CA ALA A 48 -28.27 -10.06 -17.51
C ALA A 48 -27.35 -11.05 -18.22
N THR A 49 -26.13 -10.62 -18.56
CA THR A 49 -25.18 -11.40 -19.37
C THR A 49 -24.00 -11.93 -18.56
N GLY A 50 -23.78 -11.42 -17.34
CA GLY A 50 -22.59 -11.70 -16.53
C GLY A 50 -21.30 -11.12 -17.13
N LYS A 51 -21.41 -10.25 -18.14
CA LYS A 51 -20.25 -9.71 -18.84
C LYS A 51 -19.54 -8.69 -17.95
N ARG A 52 -18.27 -8.95 -17.68
CA ARG A 52 -17.39 -8.03 -16.95
C ARG A 52 -16.81 -6.98 -17.91
N PRO A 53 -16.82 -5.67 -17.57
CA PRO A 53 -16.14 -4.65 -18.36
C PRO A 53 -14.65 -4.95 -18.50
N ALA A 54 -14.07 -4.60 -19.66
CA ALA A 54 -12.63 -4.76 -19.89
C ALA A 54 -11.80 -3.90 -18.93
N PHE A 55 -12.30 -2.71 -18.59
CA PHE A 55 -11.70 -1.84 -17.59
C PHE A 55 -11.64 -2.53 -16.23
N TYR A 56 -12.78 -3.05 -15.74
CA TYR A 56 -12.83 -3.77 -14.46
C TYR A 56 -11.84 -4.94 -14.40
N ALA A 57 -11.77 -5.75 -15.45
CA ALA A 57 -10.83 -6.89 -15.50
C ALA A 57 -9.36 -6.44 -15.41
N ALA A 58 -9.00 -5.36 -16.11
CA ALA A 58 -7.64 -4.82 -16.07
C ALA A 58 -7.33 -4.12 -14.74
N TYR A 59 -8.30 -3.41 -14.15
CA TYR A 59 -8.20 -2.83 -12.81
C TYR A 59 -7.91 -3.91 -11.76
N VAL A 60 -8.68 -5.00 -11.76
CA VAL A 60 -8.46 -6.15 -10.86
C VAL A 60 -7.06 -6.76 -11.06
N SER A 61 -6.57 -6.87 -12.29
CA SER A 61 -5.21 -7.37 -12.55
C SER A 61 -4.13 -6.46 -11.95
N GLU A 62 -4.27 -5.14 -12.02
CA GLU A 62 -3.34 -4.20 -11.38
C GLU A 62 -3.43 -4.26 -9.85
N VAL A 63 -4.62 -4.42 -9.28
CA VAL A 63 -4.82 -4.64 -7.83
C VAL A 63 -4.11 -5.93 -7.39
N GLN A 64 -4.25 -7.02 -8.14
CA GLN A 64 -3.57 -8.29 -7.84
C GLN A 64 -2.05 -8.13 -7.85
N LYS A 65 -1.49 -7.47 -8.87
CA LYS A 65 -0.04 -7.16 -8.91
C LYS A 65 0.42 -6.35 -7.70
N ARG A 66 -0.41 -5.41 -7.22
CA ARG A 66 -0.10 -4.65 -6.01
C ARG A 66 -0.09 -5.54 -4.76
N ILE A 67 -1.08 -6.44 -4.64
CA ILE A 67 -1.16 -7.39 -3.53
C ILE A 67 0.10 -8.28 -3.53
N ASP A 68 0.48 -8.83 -4.68
CA ASP A 68 1.67 -9.68 -4.81
C ASP A 68 2.94 -8.92 -4.41
N LEU A 69 3.12 -7.69 -4.92
CA LEU A 69 4.28 -6.85 -4.58
C LEU A 69 4.33 -6.52 -3.09
N ASN A 70 3.19 -6.21 -2.47
CA ASN A 70 3.12 -5.90 -1.04
C ASN A 70 3.42 -7.15 -0.20
N ALA A 71 2.86 -8.31 -0.57
CA ALA A 71 3.11 -9.59 0.09
C ALA A 71 4.59 -9.99 0.00
N GLN A 72 5.21 -9.83 -1.18
CA GLN A 72 6.63 -10.07 -1.36
C GLN A 72 7.48 -9.17 -0.47
N ARG A 73 7.24 -7.85 -0.47
CA ARG A 73 8.00 -6.89 0.34
C ARG A 73 7.89 -7.17 1.83
N GLU A 74 6.69 -7.50 2.28
CA GLU A 74 6.44 -7.81 3.68
C GLU A 74 7.13 -9.13 4.08
N PHE A 75 7.01 -10.18 3.27
CA PHE A 75 7.71 -11.44 3.47
C PHE A 75 9.23 -11.26 3.56
N GLU A 76 9.83 -10.58 2.59
CA GLU A 76 11.28 -10.32 2.54
C GLU A 76 11.75 -9.54 3.77
N CYS A 77 10.96 -8.55 4.21
CA CYS A 77 11.27 -7.78 5.41
C CYS A 77 11.25 -8.67 6.66
N ILE A 78 10.19 -9.47 6.86
CA ILE A 78 10.09 -10.37 8.02
C ILE A 78 11.21 -11.41 7.98
N TRP A 79 11.48 -11.98 6.81
CA TRP A 79 12.51 -13.00 6.63
C TRP A 79 13.89 -12.47 7.01
N ARG A 80 14.27 -11.33 6.44
CA ARG A 80 15.54 -10.65 6.74
C ARG A 80 15.68 -10.29 8.23
N GLU A 81 14.60 -9.84 8.87
CA GLU A 81 14.62 -9.52 10.31
C GLU A 81 14.74 -10.77 11.18
N HIS A 82 14.15 -11.89 10.76
CA HIS A 82 14.32 -13.18 11.43
C HIS A 82 15.77 -13.65 11.35
N GLU A 83 16.36 -13.67 10.15
CA GLU A 83 17.76 -14.08 9.96
C GLU A 83 18.74 -13.20 10.76
N ARG A 84 18.45 -11.90 10.88
CA ARG A 84 19.29 -10.95 11.62
C ARG A 84 19.19 -11.12 13.14
N SER A 85 17.99 -11.35 13.67
CA SER A 85 17.71 -11.22 15.11
C SER A 85 17.41 -12.54 15.82
N GLY A 86 17.05 -13.60 15.08
CA GLY A 86 16.49 -14.84 15.61
C GLY A 86 15.07 -14.69 16.19
N THR A 87 14.44 -13.52 16.06
CA THR A 87 13.08 -13.28 16.57
C THR A 87 12.07 -14.06 15.74
N TYR A 88 11.12 -14.72 16.40
CA TYR A 88 10.07 -15.48 15.74
C TYR A 88 9.28 -14.68 14.68
N TYR A 89 8.93 -15.33 13.58
CA TYR A 89 8.18 -14.76 12.45
C TYR A 89 6.84 -14.20 12.91
N SER A 90 6.18 -14.89 13.85
CA SER A 90 4.90 -14.46 14.40
C SER A 90 5.00 -13.16 15.22
N VAL A 91 6.12 -12.95 15.91
CA VAL A 91 6.42 -11.72 16.66
C VAL A 91 6.77 -10.59 15.72
N LEU A 92 7.64 -10.85 14.74
CA LEU A 92 8.05 -9.87 13.73
C LEU A 92 6.87 -9.38 12.90
N THR A 93 5.93 -10.26 12.57
CA THR A 93 4.68 -9.89 11.87
C THR A 93 3.91 -8.80 12.64
N ASN A 94 3.74 -8.97 13.95
CA ASN A 94 3.06 -7.99 14.79
C ASN A 94 3.83 -6.67 14.85
N GLN A 95 5.14 -6.74 15.15
CA GLN A 95 6.00 -5.56 15.25
C GLN A 95 6.00 -4.75 13.97
N LEU A 96 6.05 -5.42 12.81
CA LEU A 96 6.01 -4.79 11.50
C LEU A 96 4.69 -4.07 11.25
N SER A 97 3.57 -4.73 11.53
CA SER A 97 2.25 -4.13 11.36
C SER A 97 2.07 -2.93 12.28
N GLU A 98 2.39 -3.06 13.56
CA GLU A 98 2.32 -1.99 14.56
C GLU A 98 3.19 -0.80 14.13
N ARG A 99 4.43 -1.05 13.71
CA ARG A 99 5.36 0.00 13.29
C ARG A 99 4.87 0.77 12.06
N ILE A 100 4.31 0.07 11.07
CA ILE A 100 3.75 0.69 9.86
C ILE A 100 2.53 1.53 10.24
N THR A 101 1.62 1.00 11.05
CA THR A 101 0.42 1.72 11.50
C THR A 101 0.78 2.97 12.29
N ASP A 102 1.71 2.87 13.24
CA ASP A 102 2.16 4.00 14.06
C ASP A 102 2.84 5.08 13.22
N LEU A 103 3.72 4.68 12.29
CA LEU A 103 4.39 5.62 11.41
C LEU A 103 3.40 6.28 10.43
N SER A 104 2.44 5.51 9.90
CA SER A 104 1.39 6.04 9.03
C SER A 104 0.55 7.11 9.75
N ALA A 105 0.11 6.84 10.99
CA ALA A 105 -0.63 7.82 11.77
C ALA A 105 0.17 9.13 12.00
N LYS A 106 1.48 9.02 12.27
CA LYS A 106 2.36 10.19 12.43
C LYS A 106 2.53 10.96 11.12
N ILE A 107 2.71 10.26 9.99
CA ILE A 107 2.88 10.90 8.68
C ILE A 107 1.61 11.62 8.23
N GLN A 108 0.44 11.04 8.48
CA GLN A 108 -0.85 11.58 8.03
C GLN A 108 -1.10 13.03 8.50
N HIS A 109 -0.62 13.37 9.70
CA HIS A 109 -0.74 14.69 10.31
C HIS A 109 0.54 15.52 10.28
N SER A 110 1.57 15.05 9.58
CA SER A 110 2.86 15.74 9.50
C SER A 110 2.90 16.78 8.37
N ALA A 111 3.88 17.69 8.46
CA ALA A 111 4.19 18.65 7.39
C ALA A 111 4.75 18.00 6.11
N LEU A 112 5.05 16.69 6.11
CA LEU A 112 5.49 15.97 4.91
C LEU A 112 4.44 15.99 3.80
N TRP A 113 3.16 16.12 4.18
CA TRP A 113 2.07 16.31 3.24
C TRP A 113 2.26 17.55 2.36
N GLU A 114 2.86 18.62 2.88
CA GLU A 114 3.05 19.86 2.12
C GLU A 114 4.15 19.73 1.05
N ASN A 115 5.00 18.69 1.13
CA ASN A 115 6.02 18.42 0.12
C ASN A 115 5.38 17.87 -1.16
N GLN A 116 5.19 18.75 -2.15
CA GLN A 116 4.57 18.42 -3.43
C GLN A 116 5.34 17.34 -4.18
N ALA A 117 6.68 17.43 -4.24
CA ALA A 117 7.50 16.45 -4.95
C ALA A 117 7.32 15.04 -4.36
N LEU A 118 7.33 14.94 -3.03
CA LEU A 118 7.09 13.69 -2.32
C LEU A 118 5.67 13.15 -2.58
N ARG A 119 4.65 13.99 -2.50
CA ARG A 119 3.26 13.60 -2.82
C ARG A 119 3.13 13.09 -4.24
N HIS A 120 3.69 13.80 -5.21
CA HIS A 120 3.65 13.40 -6.61
C HIS A 120 4.30 12.04 -6.82
N LYS A 121 5.45 11.76 -6.20
CA LYS A 121 6.13 10.46 -6.28
C LYS A 121 5.30 9.34 -5.65
N ILE A 122 4.77 9.56 -4.44
CA ILE A 122 3.96 8.56 -3.73
C ILE A 122 2.66 8.24 -4.48
N PHE A 123 1.99 9.25 -5.05
CA PHE A 123 0.77 9.04 -5.84
C PHE A 123 1.04 8.44 -7.22
N ALA A 124 2.13 8.81 -7.90
CA ALA A 124 2.52 8.23 -9.18
C ALA A 124 2.66 6.70 -9.08
N ASP A 125 3.33 6.24 -8.03
CA ASP A 125 3.53 4.82 -7.79
C ASP A 125 2.38 4.20 -6.98
N GLY A 126 1.32 4.95 -6.66
CA GLY A 126 0.25 4.56 -5.76
C GLY A 126 -1.02 4.20 -6.50
N PHE A 127 -1.42 5.04 -7.46
CA PHE A 127 -2.65 4.83 -8.22
C PHE A 127 -2.46 3.76 -9.31
N PRO A 128 -3.50 2.95 -9.60
CA PRO A 128 -3.50 2.05 -10.75
C PRO A 128 -3.32 2.83 -12.06
N ASP A 129 -2.45 2.34 -12.95
CA ASP A 129 -2.15 2.97 -14.23
C ASP A 129 -3.39 3.08 -15.10
N ILE A 130 -4.28 2.08 -15.04
CA ILE A 130 -5.53 2.12 -15.81
C ILE A 130 -6.43 3.29 -15.39
N LEU A 131 -6.40 3.69 -14.12
CA LEU A 131 -7.15 4.84 -13.62
C LEU A 131 -6.53 6.14 -14.14
N LEU A 132 -5.20 6.22 -14.17
CA LEU A 132 -4.46 7.37 -14.70
C LEU A 132 -4.66 7.58 -16.20
N ARG A 133 -4.96 6.51 -16.95
CA ARG A 133 -5.31 6.61 -18.38
C ARG A 133 -6.69 7.22 -18.62
N MET A 134 -7.59 7.10 -17.64
CA MET A 134 -8.95 7.61 -17.73
C MET A 134 -9.06 9.04 -17.19
N THR A 135 -8.39 9.32 -16.09
CA THR A 135 -8.43 10.64 -15.44
C THR A 135 -7.01 11.05 -15.02
N PRO A 136 -6.53 12.24 -15.45
CA PRO A 136 -5.23 12.72 -15.05
C PRO A 136 -5.09 12.76 -13.53
N ARG A 137 -3.89 12.46 -13.02
CA ARG A 137 -3.60 12.38 -11.59
C ARG A 137 -4.04 13.63 -10.82
N GLU A 138 -3.79 14.81 -11.37
CA GLU A 138 -4.11 16.08 -10.73
C GLU A 138 -5.62 16.27 -10.57
N GLU A 139 -6.41 15.70 -11.48
CA GLU A 139 -7.87 15.69 -11.41
C GLU A 139 -8.37 14.62 -10.42
N LEU A 140 -7.76 13.43 -10.41
CA LEU A 140 -8.05 12.41 -9.40
C LEU A 140 -7.85 12.95 -7.97
N ILE A 141 -6.72 13.59 -7.71
CA ILE A 141 -6.41 14.15 -6.38
C ILE A 141 -7.44 15.20 -5.95
N LYS A 142 -8.02 15.97 -6.89
CA LYS A 142 -9.08 16.95 -6.59
C LYS A 142 -10.43 16.30 -6.28
N ARG A 143 -10.75 15.17 -6.90
CA ARG A 143 -12.00 14.42 -6.68
C ARG A 143 -12.00 13.70 -5.32
N LEU A 144 -10.83 13.22 -4.91
CA LEU A 144 -10.68 12.46 -3.67
C LEU A 144 -10.77 13.37 -2.43
N PRO A 145 -11.46 12.94 -1.36
CA PRO A 145 -11.40 13.64 -0.08
C PRO A 145 -9.97 13.79 0.44
N GLU A 146 -9.63 14.95 1.01
CA GLU A 146 -8.28 15.18 1.56
C GLU A 146 -7.93 14.16 2.65
N SER A 147 -8.89 13.78 3.48
CA SER A 147 -8.71 12.75 4.51
C SER A 147 -8.28 11.40 3.91
N TYR A 148 -8.88 11.00 2.79
CA TYR A 148 -8.53 9.78 2.07
C TYR A 148 -7.12 9.89 1.46
N THR A 149 -6.83 10.98 0.75
CA THR A 149 -5.52 11.15 0.08
C THR A 149 -4.38 11.26 1.08
N ARG A 150 -4.58 11.90 2.24
CA ARG A 150 -3.62 11.91 3.36
C ARG A 150 -3.37 10.52 3.92
N ALA A 151 -4.42 9.74 4.19
CA ALA A 151 -4.28 8.37 4.70
C ALA A 151 -3.59 7.46 3.67
N PHE A 152 -3.93 7.59 2.39
CA PHE A 152 -3.29 6.86 1.30
C PHE A 152 -1.81 7.22 1.19
N PHE A 153 -1.48 8.51 1.19
CA PHE A 153 -0.09 8.99 1.19
C PHE A 153 0.70 8.43 2.37
N ALA A 154 0.14 8.52 3.57
CA ALA A 154 0.82 8.11 4.79
C ALA A 154 1.07 6.61 4.85
N SER A 155 0.08 5.79 4.50
CA SER A 155 0.21 4.32 4.47
C SER A 155 1.23 3.85 3.43
N GLN A 156 1.22 4.46 2.24
CA GLN A 156 2.17 4.15 1.18
C GLN A 156 3.60 4.57 1.56
N LEU A 157 3.79 5.74 2.16
CA LEU A 157 5.11 6.21 2.57
C LEU A 157 5.67 5.36 3.74
N ALA A 158 4.85 5.09 4.76
CA ALA A 158 5.25 4.30 5.92
C ALA A 158 5.64 2.88 5.53
N SER A 159 4.81 2.18 4.77
CA SER A 159 5.07 0.80 4.36
C SER A 159 6.34 0.68 3.51
N ARG A 160 6.54 1.58 2.54
CA ARG A 160 7.76 1.57 1.71
C ARG A 160 9.04 1.77 2.52
N PHE A 161 9.01 2.71 3.47
CA PHE A 161 10.16 2.98 4.34
C PHE A 161 10.47 1.77 5.23
N ILE A 162 9.45 1.20 5.88
CA ILE A 162 9.65 0.09 6.80
C ILE A 162 10.10 -1.17 6.05
N TYR A 163 9.53 -1.46 4.87
CA TYR A 163 9.98 -2.60 4.07
C TYR A 163 11.41 -2.41 3.53
N SER A 164 11.82 -1.20 3.17
CA SER A 164 13.17 -0.96 2.66
C SER A 164 14.22 -1.07 3.77
N VAL A 165 14.02 -0.39 4.90
CA VAL A 165 15.03 -0.26 5.97
C VAL A 165 14.91 -1.34 7.05
N GLY A 166 13.72 -1.89 7.28
CA GLY A 166 13.46 -2.88 8.33
C GLY A 166 12.97 -2.29 9.66
N LEU A 167 12.84 -3.15 10.66
CA LEU A 167 12.29 -2.80 11.99
C LEU A 167 13.26 -2.02 12.86
N GLY A 168 14.56 -2.21 12.65
CA GLY A 168 15.64 -1.55 13.39
C GLY A 168 16.03 -0.17 12.83
N ALA A 169 15.24 0.41 11.93
CA ALA A 169 15.57 1.65 11.24
C ALA A 169 15.78 2.83 12.21
N PRO A 170 16.99 3.43 12.25
CA PRO A 170 17.21 4.69 12.96
C PRO A 170 16.29 5.81 12.45
N GLU A 171 15.95 6.76 13.30
CA GLU A 171 15.09 7.90 12.92
C GLU A 171 15.66 8.68 11.72
N PHE A 172 16.98 8.81 11.65
CA PHE A 172 17.66 9.51 10.57
C PHE A 172 17.52 8.79 9.20
N SER A 173 17.37 7.47 9.18
CA SER A 173 17.18 6.71 7.95
C SER A 173 15.87 7.08 7.23
N PHE A 174 14.89 7.60 7.96
CA PHE A 174 13.66 8.12 7.33
C PHE A 174 13.93 9.36 6.49
N TYR A 175 14.82 10.23 6.95
CA TYR A 175 15.25 11.41 6.20
C TYR A 175 16.01 11.01 4.93
N GLU A 176 17.00 10.12 5.06
CA GLU A 176 17.76 9.60 3.91
C GLU A 176 16.86 8.90 2.88
N PHE A 177 15.87 8.14 3.35
CA PHE A 177 14.88 7.50 2.49
C PHE A 177 14.05 8.51 1.70
N ILE A 178 13.62 9.62 2.33
CA ILE A 178 12.88 10.68 1.63
C ILE A 178 13.77 11.36 0.58
N GLU A 179 15.01 11.69 0.93
CA GLU A 179 15.98 12.30 0.00
C GLU A 179 16.23 11.40 -1.21
N GLN A 180 16.43 10.09 -1.00
CA GLN A 180 16.58 9.12 -2.09
C GLN A 180 15.33 9.03 -2.97
N LEU A 181 14.14 9.07 -2.36
CA LEU A 181 12.88 8.94 -3.07
C LEU A 181 12.59 10.15 -3.98
N ILE A 182 13.04 11.35 -3.59
CA ILE A 182 12.86 12.61 -4.33
C ILE A 182 14.04 12.89 -5.27
N GLY A 183 15.27 12.55 -4.87
CA GLY A 183 16.51 12.81 -5.60
C GLY A 183 16.84 11.79 -6.69
N GLY A 184 16.14 10.65 -6.73
CA GLY A 184 16.24 9.68 -7.83
C GLY A 184 15.54 10.21 -9.09
N ASN A 185 16.33 10.82 -9.99
CA ASN A 185 15.98 11.07 -11.40
C ASN A 185 15.76 9.75 -12.15
#